data_AF-A0A433QGJ5-F1
#
_entry.id   AF-A0A433QGJ5-F1
#
_cell.length_a   1.000
_cell.length_b   1.000
_cell.length_c   1.000
_cell.angle_alpha   90.00
_cell.angle_beta   90.00
_cell.angle_gamma   90.00
#
_symmetry.space_group_name_H-M   'P 1'
#
loop_
_entity.id
_entity.type
_entity.pdbx_description
1 polymer ?
#
loop_
_entity_poly.entity_id
_entity_poly.type
_entity_poly.pdbx_seq_one_letter_code
_entity_poly.pdbx_strand_id
1 'polypeptide(L)'
;AIRYINEKDFEEDKDAGDIKAKFYALKIPCFLNKAASLLKLGDYAGAITDTTAVIELSEYTTDMDRAKAYFRRGSARLNAKDETEAEKDLEEAHRLNPDDAAVKRELALTRQRVLQRKQKEKAAFAKMFT
;
A
#
# COMPACT_ATOMS: atom_id res chain seq x y z
N ALA A 1 1.59 -5.92 21.43
CA ALA A 1 0.43 -5.01 21.49
C ALA A 1 -0.47 -5.09 20.25
N ILE A 2 0.05 -5.05 19.01
CA ILE A 2 -0.82 -4.92 17.81
C ILE A 2 -1.52 -6.22 17.36
N ARG A 3 -1.07 -7.42 17.78
CA ARG A 3 -1.71 -8.70 17.44
C ARG A 3 -3.18 -8.76 17.87
N TYR A 4 -3.49 -8.19 19.03
CA TYR A 4 -4.82 -8.19 19.65
C TYR A 4 -5.84 -7.24 18.97
N ILE A 5 -5.35 -6.31 18.12
CA ILE A 5 -6.20 -5.38 17.36
C ILE A 5 -6.85 -6.07 16.15
N ASN A 6 -6.40 -7.27 15.78
CA ASN A 6 -6.97 -8.02 14.66
C ASN A 6 -8.04 -9.05 15.03
N GLU A 7 -8.22 -9.37 16.31
CA GLU A 7 -9.05 -10.50 16.74
C GLU A 7 -10.39 -10.10 17.37
N LYS A 8 -10.70 -8.80 17.52
CA LYS A 8 -11.95 -8.39 18.14
C LYS A 8 -13.05 -8.15 17.10
N ASP A 9 -13.87 -9.18 16.88
CA ASP A 9 -15.18 -9.02 16.25
C ASP A 9 -16.10 -8.29 17.24
N PHE A 10 -16.66 -7.16 16.83
CA PHE A 10 -17.66 -6.44 17.60
C PHE A 10 -19.00 -7.10 17.32
N GLU A 11 -19.53 -7.88 18.28
CA GLU A 11 -20.88 -8.40 18.19
C GLU A 11 -21.93 -7.27 18.14
N GLU A 12 -23.08 -7.58 17.54
CA GLU A 12 -24.17 -6.67 17.20
C GLU A 12 -24.93 -6.12 18.43
N ASP A 13 -24.27 -5.29 19.23
CA ASP A 13 -24.98 -4.45 20.21
C ASP A 13 -25.29 -3.07 19.64
N LYS A 14 -26.42 -2.47 20.05
CA LYS A 14 -26.92 -1.19 19.52
C LYS A 14 -25.99 0.01 19.75
N ASP A 15 -25.05 -0.10 20.71
CA ASP A 15 -23.98 0.87 20.96
C ASP A 15 -22.66 0.54 20.22
N ALA A 16 -22.61 -0.56 19.46
CA ALA A 16 -21.41 -1.04 18.78
C ALA A 16 -20.99 -0.15 17.60
N GLY A 17 -21.92 0.61 16.99
CA GLY A 17 -21.61 1.47 15.83
C GLY A 17 -20.61 2.59 16.14
N ASP A 18 -20.83 3.33 17.23
CA ASP A 18 -19.92 4.42 17.66
C ASP A 18 -18.57 3.88 18.15
N ILE A 19 -18.60 2.75 18.87
CA ILE A 19 -17.38 2.08 19.34
C ILE A 19 -16.55 1.55 18.14
N LYS A 20 -17.21 0.95 17.15
CA LYS A 20 -16.57 0.41 15.93
C LYS A 20 -15.95 1.54 15.11
N ALA A 21 -16.66 2.67 14.93
CA ALA A 21 -16.12 3.84 14.25
C ALA A 21 -14.87 4.39 14.96
N LYS A 22 -14.92 4.57 16.29
CA LYS A 22 -13.78 5.01 17.10
C LYS A 22 -12.61 4.02 17.04
N PHE A 23 -12.90 2.72 17.05
CA PHE A 23 -11.89 1.69 16.93
C PHE A 23 -11.15 1.77 15.58
N TYR A 24 -11.87 1.86 14.47
CA TYR A 24 -11.23 1.97 13.16
C TYR A 24 -10.53 3.31 12.96
N ALA A 25 -11.08 4.41 13.49
CA ALA A 25 -10.43 5.71 13.51
C ALA A 25 -9.05 5.68 14.21
N LEU A 26 -8.85 4.77 15.17
CA LEU A 26 -7.53 4.54 15.79
C LEU A 26 -6.72 3.45 15.07
N LYS A 27 -7.36 2.38 14.59
CA LYS A 27 -6.71 1.24 13.93
C LYS A 27 -6.02 1.68 12.65
N ILE A 28 -6.70 2.43 11.78
CA ILE A 28 -6.17 2.88 10.48
C ILE A 28 -4.84 3.64 10.61
N PRO A 29 -4.74 4.74 11.39
CA PRO A 29 -3.49 5.47 11.52
C PRO A 29 -2.39 4.64 12.18
N CYS A 30 -2.71 3.73 13.11
CA CYS A 30 -1.75 2.80 13.70
C CYS A 30 -1.14 1.87 12.64
N PHE A 31 -1.96 1.25 11.79
CA PHE A 31 -1.50 0.38 10.71
C PHE A 31 -0.69 1.15 9.68
N LEU A 32 -1.14 2.34 9.29
CA LEU A 32 -0.38 3.21 8.41
C LEU A 32 0.99 3.51 9.01
N ASN A 33 1.07 4.02 10.25
CA ASN A 33 2.33 4.40 10.88
C ASN A 33 3.28 3.20 11.08
N LYS A 34 2.72 2.04 11.40
CA LYS A 34 3.48 0.77 11.45
C LYS A 34 4.07 0.45 10.07
N ALA A 35 3.26 0.47 9.00
CA ALA A 35 3.75 0.22 7.64
C ALA A 35 4.86 1.20 7.22
N ALA A 36 4.74 2.48 7.57
CA ALA A 36 5.81 3.46 7.30
C ALA A 36 7.11 3.15 8.06
N SER A 37 7.00 2.61 9.28
CA SER A 37 8.16 2.18 10.06
C SER A 37 8.79 0.92 9.46
N LEU A 38 7.97 -0.05 9.07
CA LEU A 38 8.41 -1.29 8.41
C LEU A 38 9.14 -1.01 7.08
N LEU A 39 8.65 -0.06 6.28
CA LEU A 39 9.34 0.41 5.08
C LEU A 39 10.76 0.90 5.38
N LYS A 40 10.94 1.68 6.44
CA LYS A 40 12.26 2.17 6.86
C LYS A 40 13.17 1.06 7.39
N LEU A 41 12.58 0.01 7.95
CA LEU A 41 13.29 -1.17 8.45
C LEU A 41 13.58 -2.21 7.35
N GLY A 42 13.07 -2.01 6.14
CA GLY A 42 13.21 -2.96 5.03
C GLY A 42 12.28 -4.17 5.10
N ASP A 43 11.33 -4.20 6.04
CA ASP A 43 10.30 -5.23 6.10
C ASP A 43 9.14 -4.88 5.15
N TYR A 44 9.36 -5.18 3.87
CA TYR A 44 8.39 -4.89 2.82
C TYR A 44 7.16 -5.78 2.90
N ALA A 45 7.31 -7.03 3.32
CA ALA A 45 6.21 -7.98 3.43
C ALA A 45 5.21 -7.52 4.51
N GLY A 46 5.70 -7.15 5.70
CA GLY A 46 4.87 -6.61 6.77
C GLY A 46 4.19 -5.29 6.37
N ALA A 47 4.91 -4.40 5.67
CA ALA A 47 4.32 -3.16 5.16
C ALA A 47 3.19 -3.41 4.15
N ILE A 48 3.33 -4.41 3.28
CA ILE A 48 2.29 -4.82 2.31
C ILE A 48 1.06 -5.38 3.04
N THR A 49 1.26 -6.22 4.05
CA THR A 49 0.16 -6.79 4.84
C THR A 49 -0.63 -5.68 5.55
N ASP A 50 0.06 -4.78 6.25
CA ASP A 50 -0.60 -3.73 7.02
C ASP A 50 -1.34 -2.73 6.13
N THR A 51 -0.76 -2.36 4.99
CA THR A 51 -1.41 -1.45 4.03
C THR A 51 -2.58 -2.10 3.30
N THR A 52 -2.50 -3.39 3.00
CA THR A 52 -3.63 -4.14 2.41
C THR A 52 -4.81 -4.20 3.37
N ALA A 53 -4.56 -4.47 4.66
CA ALA A 53 -5.61 -4.43 5.66
C ALA A 53 -6.30 -3.05 5.75
N VAL A 54 -5.56 -1.95 5.60
CA VAL A 54 -6.17 -0.60 5.55
C VAL A 54 -7.03 -0.41 4.30
N ILE A 55 -6.57 -0.87 3.14
CA ILE A 55 -7.30 -0.75 1.87
C ILE A 55 -8.61 -1.55 1.89
N GLU A 56 -8.61 -2.72 2.53
CA GLU A 56 -9.80 -3.56 2.68
C GLU A 56 -10.86 -2.94 3.63
N LEU A 57 -10.45 -2.05 4.53
CA LEU A 57 -11.35 -1.28 5.42
C LEU A 57 -11.93 -0.04 4.72
N SER A 58 -12.42 -0.21 3.50
CA SER A 58 -12.90 0.88 2.63
C SER A 58 -14.02 1.71 3.27
N GLU A 59 -14.91 1.09 4.04
CA GLU A 59 -16.03 1.75 4.72
C GLU A 59 -15.61 2.71 5.85
N TYR A 60 -14.40 2.52 6.39
CA TYR A 60 -13.89 3.28 7.54
C TYR A 60 -12.71 4.19 7.18
N THR A 61 -12.27 4.18 5.91
CA THR A 61 -11.10 4.94 5.45
C THR A 61 -11.49 6.14 4.62
N THR A 62 -10.80 7.25 4.85
CA THR A 62 -10.89 8.42 3.96
C THR A 62 -10.08 8.18 2.68
N ASP A 63 -10.38 8.92 1.62
CA ASP A 63 -9.60 8.90 0.38
C ASP A 63 -8.11 9.19 0.63
N MET A 64 -7.82 10.05 1.62
CA MET A 64 -6.46 10.37 2.04
C MET A 64 -5.77 9.20 2.75
N ASP A 65 -6.49 8.42 3.54
CA ASP A 65 -5.93 7.23 4.21
C ASP A 65 -5.65 6.13 3.19
N ARG A 66 -6.57 5.93 2.24
CA ARG A 66 -6.37 5.00 1.12
C ARG A 66 -5.20 5.44 0.25
N ALA A 67 -5.10 6.72 -0.10
CA ALA A 67 -3.95 7.26 -0.86
C ALA A 67 -2.61 6.96 -0.16
N LYS A 68 -2.53 7.18 1.15
CA LYS A 68 -1.33 6.84 1.95
C LYS A 68 -1.06 5.34 1.98
N ALA A 69 -2.10 4.50 2.10
CA ALA A 69 -1.96 3.06 2.11
C ALA A 69 -1.43 2.53 0.77
N TYR A 70 -2.05 2.94 -0.34
CA TYR A 70 -1.61 2.61 -1.70
C TYR A 70 -0.18 3.09 -1.97
N PHE A 71 0.15 4.34 -1.59
CA PHE A 71 1.51 4.86 -1.74
C PHE A 71 2.54 3.98 -1.00
N ARG A 72 2.28 3.68 0.29
CA ARG A 72 3.19 2.86 1.12
C ARG A 72 3.29 1.42 0.60
N ARG A 73 2.19 0.84 0.12
CA ARG A 73 2.18 -0.51 -0.47
C ARG A 73 2.95 -0.54 -1.79
N GLY A 74 2.75 0.45 -2.64
CA GLY A 74 3.47 0.63 -3.89
C GLY A 74 4.97 0.75 -3.66
N SER A 75 5.41 1.60 -2.73
CA SER A 75 6.82 1.71 -2.35
C SER A 75 7.37 0.39 -1.78
N ALA A 76 6.60 -0.34 -0.98
CA ALA A 76 7.02 -1.65 -0.45
C ALA A 76 7.23 -2.67 -1.58
N ARG A 77 6.27 -2.77 -2.51
CA ARG A 77 6.34 -3.64 -3.70
C ARG A 77 7.49 -3.28 -4.61
N LEU A 78 7.74 -1.99 -4.80
CA LEU A 78 8.86 -1.50 -5.60
C LEU A 78 10.20 -1.96 -5.03
N ASN A 79 10.36 -1.90 -3.70
CA ASN A 79 11.56 -2.40 -3.03
C ASN A 79 11.64 -3.93 -3.01
N ALA A 80 10.49 -4.62 -3.03
CA ALA A 80 10.40 -6.07 -3.20
C ALA A 80 10.60 -6.54 -4.67
N LYS A 81 10.91 -5.62 -5.60
CA LYS A 81 11.08 -5.87 -7.05
C LYS A 81 9.81 -6.33 -7.78
N ASP A 82 8.64 -6.09 -7.18
CA ASP A 82 7.33 -6.27 -7.80
C ASP A 82 6.88 -4.95 -8.45
N GLU A 83 7.60 -4.56 -9.50
CA GLU A 83 7.50 -3.23 -10.12
C GLU A 83 6.15 -3.01 -10.82
N THR A 84 5.55 -4.07 -11.37
CA THR A 84 4.26 -4.00 -12.06
C THR A 84 3.11 -3.75 -11.09
N GLU A 85 3.07 -4.47 -9.97
CA GLU A 85 2.02 -4.24 -8.96
C GLU A 85 2.27 -2.95 -8.18
N ALA A 86 3.54 -2.54 -8.01
CA ALA A 86 3.88 -1.23 -7.47
C ALA A 86 3.34 -0.09 -8.32
N GLU A 87 3.43 -0.20 -9.66
CA GLU A 87 2.89 0.81 -10.58
C GLU A 87 1.38 1.00 -10.36
N LYS A 88 0.62 -0.10 -10.33
CA LYS A 88 -0.84 -0.05 -10.11
C LYS A 88 -1.22 0.62 -8.79
N ASP A 89 -0.50 0.29 -7.72
CA ASP A 89 -0.74 0.92 -6.41
C ASP A 89 -0.43 2.42 -6.43
N LEU A 90 0.66 2.83 -7.07
CA LEU A 90 1.03 4.24 -7.18
C LEU A 90 0.09 5.03 -8.09
N GLU A 91 -0.48 4.40 -9.13
CA GLU A 91 -1.54 4.99 -9.96
C GLU A 91 -2.80 5.25 -9.15
N GLU A 92 -3.20 4.30 -8.31
CA GLU A 92 -4.37 4.45 -7.46
C GLU A 92 -4.14 5.51 -6.36
N ALA A 93 -2.94 5.55 -5.78
CA ALA A 93 -2.54 6.63 -4.88
C ALA A 93 -2.62 8.01 -5.57
N HIS A 94 -2.18 8.10 -6.82
CA HIS A 94 -2.23 9.34 -7.60
C HIS A 94 -3.66 9.74 -7.95
N ARG A 95 -4.53 8.77 -8.25
CA ARG A 95 -5.96 9.00 -8.52
C ARG A 95 -6.67 9.60 -7.30
N LEU A 96 -6.35 9.11 -6.11
CA LEU A 96 -6.95 9.55 -4.85
C LEU A 96 -6.37 10.87 -4.33
N ASN A 97 -5.07 11.11 -4.56
CA ASN A 97 -4.41 12.35 -4.20
C ASN A 97 -3.49 12.84 -5.33
N PRO A 98 -4.05 13.54 -6.33
CA PRO A 98 -3.30 13.95 -7.51
C PRO A 98 -2.26 15.04 -7.23
N ASP A 99 -2.37 15.76 -6.12
CA ASP A 99 -1.45 16.86 -5.80
C ASP A 99 -0.21 16.42 -5.01
N ASP A 100 -0.16 15.15 -4.59
CA ASP A 100 0.99 14.61 -3.86
C ASP A 100 2.23 14.51 -4.75
N ALA A 101 3.19 15.40 -4.51
CA ALA A 101 4.46 15.43 -5.22
C ALA A 101 5.32 14.18 -4.97
N ALA A 102 5.19 13.52 -3.80
CA ALA A 102 5.92 12.29 -3.52
C ALA A 102 5.36 11.13 -4.37
N VAL A 103 4.03 11.01 -4.45
CA VAL A 103 3.37 10.01 -5.29
C VAL A 103 3.75 10.18 -6.76
N LYS A 104 3.69 11.42 -7.29
CA LYS A 104 4.09 11.73 -8.68
C LYS A 104 5.52 11.28 -8.98
N ARG A 105 6.45 11.59 -8.08
CA ARG A 105 7.88 11.23 -8.24
C ARG A 105 8.08 9.72 -8.22
N GLU A 106 7.49 9.03 -7.24
CA GLU A 106 7.59 7.56 -7.14
C GLU A 106 6.96 6.87 -8.35
N LEU A 107 5.78 7.31 -8.80
CA LEU A 107 5.12 6.75 -9.98
C LEU A 107 5.97 6.89 -11.25
N ALA A 108 6.57 8.06 -11.47
CA ALA A 108 7.45 8.28 -12.62
C ALA A 108 8.69 7.36 -12.59
N LEU A 109 9.28 7.19 -11.39
CA LEU A 109 10.45 6.33 -11.19
C LEU A 109 10.10 4.85 -11.42
N THR A 110 8.94 4.41 -10.91
CA THR A 110 8.44 3.04 -11.10
C THR A 110 8.17 2.74 -12.58
N ARG A 111 7.51 3.65 -13.30
CA ARG A 111 7.28 3.51 -14.75
C ARG A 111 8.57 3.35 -15.54
N GLN A 112 9.60 4.11 -15.18
CA GLN A 112 10.91 3.98 -15.80
C GLN A 112 11.53 2.60 -15.56
N ARG A 113 11.42 2.07 -14.34
CA ARG A 113 11.93 0.72 -13.99
C ARG A 113 11.19 -0.38 -14.72
N VAL A 114 9.86 -0.34 -14.75
CA VAL A 114 9.02 -1.29 -15.49
C VAL A 114 9.39 -1.30 -16.97
N LEU A 115 9.58 -0.13 -17.59
CA LEU A 115 9.99 -0.03 -18.99
C LEU A 115 11.37 -0.64 -19.22
N GLN A 116 12.35 -0.32 -18.37
CA GLN A 116 13.71 -0.88 -18.47
C GLN A 116 13.70 -2.40 -18.30
N ARG A 117 12.87 -2.93 -17.41
CA ARG A 117 12.72 -4.37 -17.20
C ARG A 117 12.18 -5.07 -18.45
N LYS A 118 11.09 -4.54 -19.02
CA LYS A 118 10.50 -5.05 -20.28
C LYS A 118 11.51 -5.04 -21.43
N GLN A 119 12.32 -3.98 -21.54
CA GLN A 119 13.38 -3.90 -22.56
C GLN A 119 14.48 -4.95 -22.35
N LYS A 120 14.94 -5.14 -21.11
CA LYS A 120 15.94 -6.16 -20.77
C LYS A 120 15.42 -7.57 -21.03
N GLU A 121 14.18 -7.86 -20.66
CA GLU A 121 13.52 -9.15 -20.91
C GLU A 121 13.41 -9.43 -22.41
N LYS A 122 12.96 -8.44 -23.20
CA LYS A 122 12.91 -8.56 -24.66
C LYS A 122 14.29 -8.81 -25.28
N ALA A 123 15.33 -8.10 -24.83
CA ALA A 123 16.69 -8.27 -25.33
C ALA A 123 17.28 -9.63 -24.93
N ALA A 124 17.02 -10.10 -23.71
CA ALA A 124 17.44 -11.42 -23.24
C ALA A 124 16.76 -12.54 -24.04
N PHE A 125 15.46 -12.42 -24.30
CA PHE A 125 14.71 -13.33 -25.15
C PHE A 125 15.31 -13.36 -26.56
N ALA A 126 15.49 -12.21 -27.20
CA ALA A 126 16.07 -12.14 -28.55
C ALA A 126 17.43 -12.85 -28.67
N LYS A 127 18.28 -12.77 -27.62
CA LYS A 127 19.58 -13.46 -27.57
C LYS A 127 19.49 -14.98 -27.33
N MET A 128 18.41 -15.50 -26.74
CA MET A 128 18.22 -16.94 -26.55
C MET A 128 17.83 -17.68 -27.82
N PHE A 129 17.27 -16.97 -28.81
CA PHE A 129 16.78 -17.55 -30.07
C PHE A 129 17.66 -17.21 -31.29
N THR A 130 18.85 -16.67 -31.05
CA THR A 130 19.93 -16.45 -32.05
C THR A 130 21.14 -17.27 -31.65
#